data_AF-Q2V9D6-F1
#
_entry.id   AF-Q2V9D6-F1
#
_cell.length_a   1.000
_cell.length_b   1.000
_cell.length_c   1.000
_cell.angle_alpha   90.00
_cell.angle_beta   90.00
_cell.angle_gamma   90.00
#
_symmetry.space_group_name_H-M   'P 1'
#
loop_
_entity.id
_entity.type
_entity.pdbx_description
1 polymer ?
#
loop_
_entity_poly.entity_id
_entity_poly.type
_entity_poly.pdbx_seq_one_letter_code
_entity_poly.pdbx_strand_id
1 'polypeptide(L)'
;MSIRYVFKMTHSITSDINLNKTILIEVLLKRKPILLIDDKEESKQAIEFLINNHIEYVVLHLKKFEESCCAELPTTRAPSLFAPEGIFKDLEGIMKYASLDKQDYSPVSESAYW
;
A
#
# COMPACT_ATOMS: atom_id res chain seq x y z
N MET A 1 12.62 -41.83 49.81
CA MET A 1 11.66 -40.80 49.36
C MET A 1 12.46 -39.64 48.79
N SER A 2 11.95 -38.98 47.73
CA SER A 2 12.50 -37.79 47.04
C SER A 2 13.35 -38.01 45.77
N ILE A 3 12.63 -38.40 44.72
CA ILE A 3 12.50 -37.83 43.35
C ILE A 3 13.63 -36.90 42.83
N ARG A 4 14.20 -37.31 41.69
CA ARG A 4 15.02 -36.48 40.76
C ARG A 4 14.12 -35.51 39.99
N TYR A 5 14.51 -34.25 39.84
CA TYR A 5 14.23 -33.46 38.63
C TYR A 5 15.40 -32.51 38.34
N VAL A 6 16.10 -32.78 37.23
CA VAL A 6 17.03 -31.85 36.59
C VAL A 6 16.22 -31.08 35.56
N PHE A 7 15.92 -29.81 35.82
CA PHE A 7 15.21 -28.96 34.85
C PHE A 7 16.25 -28.19 34.01
N LYS A 8 16.51 -28.73 32.82
CA LYS A 8 17.28 -28.08 31.74
C LYS A 8 16.53 -26.82 31.32
N MET A 9 17.04 -25.65 31.67
CA MET A 9 16.54 -24.37 31.19
C MET A 9 17.28 -24.03 29.89
N THR A 10 16.75 -24.52 28.77
CA THR A 10 17.11 -24.06 27.43
C THR A 10 15.82 -23.97 26.64
N HIS A 11 15.69 -22.96 25.78
CA HIS A 11 14.55 -22.58 24.94
C HIS A 11 13.61 -21.58 25.60
N SER A 12 13.81 -20.28 25.33
CA SER A 12 12.76 -19.27 25.07
C SER A 12 13.34 -17.85 24.90
N ILE A 13 14.28 -17.64 23.96
CA ILE A 13 14.72 -16.27 23.60
C ILE A 13 14.89 -16.05 22.10
N THR A 14 14.50 -17.00 21.26
CA THR A 14 14.72 -16.94 19.79
C THR A 14 13.43 -16.74 18.98
N SER A 15 12.27 -16.63 19.63
CA SER A 15 10.95 -16.50 18.96
C SER A 15 10.52 -15.04 18.79
N ASP A 16 10.77 -14.17 19.78
CA ASP A 16 10.26 -12.79 19.81
C ASP A 16 10.96 -11.85 18.81
N ILE A 17 12.23 -12.12 18.50
CA ILE A 17 13.05 -11.29 17.61
C ILE A 17 12.62 -11.47 16.13
N ASN A 18 12.14 -12.66 15.77
CA ASN A 18 11.64 -12.95 14.42
C ASN A 18 10.27 -12.33 14.18
N LEU A 19 9.37 -12.37 15.19
CA LEU A 19 8.03 -11.80 15.08
C LEU A 19 8.06 -10.29 14.84
N ASN A 20 8.88 -9.56 15.59
CA ASN A 20 9.04 -8.12 15.43
C ASN A 20 9.68 -7.73 14.10
N LYS A 21 10.60 -8.56 13.59
CA LYS A 21 11.26 -8.33 12.30
C LYS A 21 10.29 -8.54 11.13
N THR A 22 9.47 -9.58 11.17
CA THR A 22 8.45 -9.84 10.14
C THR A 22 7.39 -8.74 10.11
N ILE A 23 6.88 -8.32 11.27
CA ILE A 23 5.90 -7.23 11.38
C ILE A 23 6.50 -5.90 10.88
N LEU A 24 7.77 -5.60 11.21
CA LEU A 24 8.42 -4.38 10.70
C LEU A 24 8.55 -4.40 9.17
N ILE A 25 8.82 -5.57 8.58
CA ILE A 25 8.99 -5.74 7.14
C ILE A 25 7.63 -5.61 6.42
N GLU A 26 6.55 -6.17 6.98
CA GLU A 26 5.18 -6.03 6.46
C GLU A 26 4.70 -4.57 6.49
N VAL A 27 5.00 -3.84 7.57
CA VAL A 27 4.65 -2.40 7.69
C VAL A 27 5.47 -1.53 6.73
N LEU A 28 6.71 -1.90 6.40
CA LEU A 28 7.60 -1.10 5.54
C LEU A 28 7.42 -1.37 4.03
N LEU A 29 6.79 -2.47 3.63
CA LEU A 29 6.65 -2.85 2.21
C LEU A 29 5.28 -2.54 1.59
N LYS A 30 4.31 -2.04 2.36
CA LYS A 30 3.03 -1.59 1.79
C LYS A 30 3.23 -0.33 0.95
N ARG A 31 3.32 -0.54 -0.37
CA ARG A 31 3.39 0.55 -1.35
C ARG A 31 2.12 1.39 -1.25
N LYS A 32 2.28 2.69 -1.01
CA LYS A 32 1.16 3.63 -0.96
C LYS A 32 0.56 3.78 -2.35
N PRO A 33 -0.77 3.73 -2.50
CA PRO A 33 -1.40 4.00 -3.78
C PRO A 33 -1.17 5.45 -4.21
N ILE A 34 -1.12 5.66 -5.52
CA ILE A 34 -0.95 6.98 -6.14
C ILE A 34 -2.31 7.43 -6.66
N LEU A 35 -2.78 8.58 -6.18
CA LEU A 35 -3.99 9.23 -6.65
C LEU A 35 -3.64 10.25 -7.72
N LEU A 36 -4.09 10.00 -8.95
CA LEU A 36 -4.04 10.92 -10.07
C LEU A 36 -5.25 11.86 -10.01
N ILE A 37 -5.00 13.17 -9.96
CA ILE A 37 -6.02 14.21 -9.82
C ILE A 37 -5.94 15.28 -10.90
N ASP A 38 -7.07 15.96 -11.09
CA ASP A 38 -7.22 17.19 -11.86
C ASP A 38 -7.95 18.27 -11.03
N ASP A 39 -8.20 19.44 -11.61
CA ASP A 39 -8.91 20.54 -10.94
C ASP A 39 -10.44 20.35 -10.87
N LYS A 40 -10.98 19.21 -11.31
CA LYS A 40 -12.42 18.98 -11.31
C LYS A 40 -12.95 18.58 -9.93
N GLU A 41 -14.26 18.68 -9.79
CA GLU A 41 -14.96 18.34 -8.55
C GLU A 41 -14.82 16.86 -8.17
N GLU A 42 -14.84 15.95 -9.16
CA GLU A 42 -14.68 14.51 -8.94
C GLU A 42 -13.35 14.16 -8.25
N SER A 43 -12.28 14.88 -8.60
CA SER A 43 -10.97 14.73 -7.95
C SER A 43 -10.98 15.17 -6.48
N LYS A 44 -11.74 16.21 -6.15
CA LYS A 44 -11.92 16.65 -4.75
C LYS A 44 -12.70 15.62 -3.95
N GLN A 45 -13.77 15.07 -4.52
CA GLN A 45 -14.56 14.02 -3.90
C GLN A 45 -13.72 12.75 -3.65
N ALA A 46 -12.84 12.39 -4.58
CA ALA A 46 -11.93 11.26 -4.41
C ALA A 46 -10.93 11.47 -3.26
N ILE A 47 -10.37 12.68 -3.12
CA ILE A 47 -9.48 13.07 -2.01
C ILE A 47 -10.21 12.94 -0.67
N GLU A 48 -11.40 13.52 -0.56
CA GLU A 48 -12.21 13.48 0.66
C GLU A 48 -12.59 12.04 1.03
N PHE A 49 -12.98 11.24 0.04
CA PHE A 49 -13.29 9.83 0.25
C PHE A 49 -12.11 9.06 0.83
N LEU A 50 -10.90 9.22 0.28
CA LEU A 50 -9.71 8.51 0.77
C LEU A 50 -9.31 8.97 2.17
N ILE A 51 -9.42 10.26 2.47
CA ILE A 51 -9.18 10.83 3.81
C ILE A 51 -10.17 10.24 4.82
N ASN A 52 -11.47 10.22 4.49
CA ASN A 52 -12.53 9.70 5.36
C ASN A 52 -12.39 8.19 5.64
N ASN A 53 -11.76 7.44 4.72
CA ASN A 53 -11.49 6.01 4.89
C ASN A 53 -10.11 5.74 5.52
N HIS A 54 -9.38 6.76 5.97
CA HIS A 54 -8.03 6.64 6.53
C HIS A 54 -7.03 5.91 5.61
N ILE A 55 -7.19 6.06 4.30
CA ILE A 55 -6.30 5.47 3.31
C ILE A 55 -5.18 6.46 3.04
N GLU A 56 -3.94 6.07 3.29
CA GLU A 56 -2.77 6.86 2.90
C GLU A 56 -2.52 6.75 1.39
N TYR A 57 -2.27 7.88 0.72
CA TYR A 57 -2.00 7.93 -0.73
C TYR A 57 -0.98 9.01 -1.07
N VAL A 58 -0.39 8.90 -2.25
CA VAL A 58 0.49 9.92 -2.86
C VAL A 58 -0.28 10.65 -3.94
N VAL A 59 -0.31 11.98 -3.91
CA VAL A 59 -1.03 12.78 -4.91
C VAL A 59 -0.15 13.10 -6.12
N LEU A 60 -0.69 12.90 -7.30
CA LEU A 60 -0.09 13.28 -8.57
C LEU A 60 -1.09 14.10 -9.39
N HIS A 61 -0.72 15.34 -9.72
CA HIS A 61 -1.61 16.27 -10.43
C HIS A 61 -1.30 16.27 -11.93
N LEU A 62 -2.32 16.21 -12.79
CA LEU A 62 -2.14 16.17 -14.25
C LEU A 62 -1.32 17.34 -14.81
N LYS A 63 -1.54 18.57 -14.33
CA LYS A 63 -0.74 19.76 -14.68
C LYS A 63 0.78 19.57 -14.58
N LYS A 64 1.27 18.77 -13.63
CA LYS A 64 2.72 18.52 -13.48
C LYS A 64 3.32 17.79 -14.70
N PHE A 65 2.50 17.06 -15.45
CA PHE A 65 2.92 16.41 -16.68
C PHE A 65 2.97 17.39 -17.86
N GLU A 66 2.05 18.36 -17.92
CA GLU A 66 2.04 19.41 -18.94
C GLU A 66 3.26 20.32 -18.84
N GLU A 67 3.77 20.53 -17.62
CA GLU A 67 4.97 21.35 -17.37
C GLU A 67 6.28 20.63 -17.74
N SER A 68 6.26 19.31 -17.90
CA SER A 68 7.44 18.53 -18.25
C SER A 68 7.50 18.29 -19.77
N CYS A 69 8.45 18.95 -20.43
CA CYS A 69 8.72 18.91 -21.87
C CYS A 69 8.83 17.49 -22.48
N CYS A 70 9.04 16.45 -21.66
CA CYS A 70 9.21 15.07 -22.10
C CYS A 70 8.38 14.06 -21.28
N ALA A 71 7.45 14.52 -20.44
CA ALA A 71 6.57 13.59 -19.74
C ALA A 71 5.38 13.26 -20.67
N GLU A 72 5.25 11.99 -21.04
CA GLU A 72 4.04 11.52 -21.70
C GLU A 72 2.84 11.81 -20.80
N LEU A 73 1.86 12.53 -21.33
CA LEU A 73 0.59 12.72 -20.64
C LEU A 73 0.02 11.34 -20.30
N PRO A 74 -0.37 11.09 -19.04
CA PRO A 74 -0.91 9.81 -18.68
C PRO A 74 -2.14 9.52 -19.54
N THR A 75 -2.17 8.36 -20.18
CA THR A 75 -3.32 7.87 -20.98
C THR A 75 -4.57 7.60 -20.13
N THR A 76 -4.43 7.72 -18.81
CA THR A 76 -5.48 7.49 -17.82
C THR A 76 -6.08 8.82 -17.39
N ARG A 77 -7.41 8.90 -17.38
CA ARG A 77 -8.16 10.10 -16.96
C ARG A 77 -8.17 10.23 -15.44
N ALA A 78 -8.10 11.45 -14.94
CA ALA A 78 -8.37 11.75 -13.54
C ALA A 78 -9.90 11.81 -13.27
N PRO A 79 -10.36 11.45 -12.06
CA PRO A 79 -9.57 10.87 -10.96
C PRO A 79 -9.28 9.38 -11.19
N SER A 80 -8.07 8.93 -10.86
CA SER A 80 -7.71 7.51 -10.90
C SER A 80 -6.73 7.15 -9.78
N LEU A 81 -6.88 5.97 -9.20
CA LEU A 81 -6.01 5.45 -8.14
C LEU A 81 -5.19 4.27 -8.65
N PHE A 82 -3.88 4.39 -8.58
CA PHE A 82 -2.92 3.34 -8.91
C PHE A 82 -2.46 2.68 -7.62
N ALA A 83 -2.90 1.46 -7.37
CA ALA A 83 -2.53 0.68 -6.20
C ALA A 83 -1.81 -0.61 -6.62
N PRO A 84 -1.08 -1.29 -5.73
CA PRO A 84 -0.49 -2.60 -6.01
C PRO A 84 -1.49 -3.64 -6.51
N GLU A 85 -2.75 -3.52 -6.10
CA GLU A 85 -3.87 -4.39 -6.45
C GLU A 85 -4.40 -4.12 -7.87
N GLY A 86 -4.15 -2.92 -8.42
CA GLY A 86 -4.58 -2.56 -9.77
C GLY A 86 -4.79 -1.06 -9.98
N ILE A 87 -5.34 -0.73 -11.15
CA ILE A 87 -5.69 0.65 -11.54
C ILE A 87 -7.20 0.83 -11.44
N PHE A 88 -7.60 1.76 -10.57
CA PHE A 88 -9.00 2.08 -10.31
C PHE A 88 -9.33 3.42 -10.94
N LYS A 89 -10.20 3.40 -11.95
CA LYS A 89 -10.59 4.58 -12.71
C LYS A 89 -11.88 5.15 -12.16
N ASP A 90 -11.99 6.48 -12.24
CA ASP A 90 -13.17 7.25 -11.83
C ASP A 90 -13.47 7.12 -10.33
N LEU A 91 -14.41 7.92 -9.83
CA LEU A 91 -14.76 7.92 -8.41
C LEU A 91 -15.28 6.54 -7.94
N GLU A 92 -16.08 5.86 -8.76
CA GLU A 92 -16.60 4.53 -8.44
C GLU A 92 -15.50 3.47 -8.29
N GLY A 93 -14.45 3.53 -9.11
CA GLY A 93 -13.31 2.64 -8.98
C GLY A 93 -12.57 2.86 -7.66
N ILE A 94 -12.39 4.12 -7.27
CA ILE A 94 -11.73 4.50 -6.02
C ILE A 94 -12.56 4.04 -4.81
N MET A 95 -13.89 4.12 -4.91
CA MET A 95 -14.77 3.57 -3.87
C MET A 95 -14.64 2.05 -3.75
N LYS A 96 -14.55 1.34 -4.88
CA LYS A 96 -14.31 -0.11 -4.88
C LYS A 96 -12.99 -0.46 -4.21
N TYR A 97 -11.95 0.35 -4.39
CA TYR A 97 -10.65 0.12 -3.75
C TYR A 97 -10.73 0.11 -2.22
N ALA A 98 -11.55 0.98 -1.61
CA ALA A 98 -11.72 0.98 -0.15
C ALA A 98 -12.43 -0.30 0.36
N SER A 99 -13.27 -0.91 -0.47
CA SER A 99 -13.98 -2.15 -0.17
C SER A 99 -13.15 -3.42 -0.45
N LEU A 100 -11.97 -3.29 -1.07
CA LEU A 100 -11.12 -4.45 -1.31
C LEU A 100 -10.45 -4.89 -0.01
N ASP A 101 -10.51 -6.20 0.23
CA ASP A 101 -9.68 -6.84 1.24
C ASP A 101 -8.24 -6.82 0.72
N LYS A 102 -7.45 -5.87 1.25
CA LYS A 102 -6.06 -5.66 0.87
C LYS A 102 -5.25 -6.80 1.46
N GLN A 103 -5.24 -7.96 0.80
CA GLN A 103 -4.35 -9.05 1.17
C GLN A 103 -2.92 -8.53 1.13
N ASP A 104 -2.16 -8.85 2.18
CA ASP A 104 -0.75 -8.50 2.28
C ASP A 104 -0.02 -9.03 1.05
N TYR A 105 0.33 -8.10 0.15
CA TYR A 105 1.00 -8.42 -1.10
C TYR A 105 2.43 -8.82 -0.75
N SER A 106 2.65 -10.10 -0.46
CA SER A 106 3.98 -10.63 -0.17
C SER A 106 4.86 -10.41 -1.41
N PRO A 107 5.92 -9.60 -1.35
CA PRO A 107 6.76 -9.36 -2.50
C PRO A 107 7.79 -10.48 -2.59
N VAL A 108 7.40 -11.60 -3.16
CA VAL A 108 8.36 -12.61 -3.63
C VAL A 108 7.99 -12.98 -5.06
N SER A 109 8.35 -12.10 -5.98
CA SER A 109 8.57 -12.50 -7.36
C SER A 109 9.89 -11.85 -7.79
N GLU A 110 10.96 -12.64 -7.76
CA GLU A 110 12.33 -12.27 -8.17
C GLU A 110 12.47 -12.06 -9.68
N SER A 111 11.43 -11.58 -10.37
CA SER A 111 11.46 -11.40 -11.81
C SER A 111 10.55 -10.27 -12.26
N ALA A 112 10.96 -9.04 -11.96
CA ALA A 112 10.56 -7.88 -12.75
C ALA A 112 11.78 -6.96 -12.87
N TYR A 113 12.62 -7.25 -13.88
CA TYR A 113 13.63 -6.30 -14.33
C TYR A 113 12.90 -5.07 -14.88
N TRP A 114 13.23 -3.90 -14.34
CA TRP A 114 12.92 -2.60 -14.93
C TRP A 114 13.95 -2.28 -16.01
#